data_AF-A0ABC8XYF3-F1
#
_entry.id   AF-A0ABC8XYF3-F1
#
_cell.length_a   1.000
_cell.length_b   1.000
_cell.length_c   1.000
_cell.angle_alpha   90.00
_cell.angle_beta   90.00
_cell.angle_gamma   90.00
#
_symmetry.space_group_name_H-M   'P 1'
#
loop_
_entity.id
_entity.type
_entity.pdbx_description
1 polymer ?
#
loop_
_entity_poly.entity_id
_entity_poly.type
_entity_poly.pdbx_seq_one_letter_code
_entity_poly.pdbx_strand_id
1 'polypeptide(L)'
;MARTKQMARKSTGGKPPRIPLREPTTVNINRIVMIHIQTRVAISRPPAVVKVKKPRYIPGTKALRQICKYQKPTGLLIRKLPFERLVREIAQVFKSDMRFQSHAMLALQEAAEAYLVGIFEDTNLCAVHAKRVTITAEDVQLARTIPGEYSAN
;
A
#
# COMPACT_ATOMS: atom_id res chain seq x y z
N MET A 1 -10.28 34.10 -42.79
CA MET A 1 -9.62 32.84 -42.37
C MET A 1 -8.65 33.16 -41.24
N ALA A 2 -8.94 32.75 -40.00
CA ALA A 2 -8.09 33.03 -38.84
C ALA A 2 -6.98 31.97 -38.71
N ARG A 3 -5.73 32.40 -38.89
CA ARG A 3 -4.53 31.56 -38.79
C ARG A 3 -4.26 31.22 -37.32
N THR A 4 -4.57 29.99 -36.91
CA THR A 4 -4.23 29.48 -35.58
C THR A 4 -2.70 29.37 -35.44
N LYS A 5 -2.09 30.26 -34.64
CA LYS A 5 -0.71 30.12 -34.19
C LYS A 5 -0.64 28.94 -33.20
N GLN A 6 -0.21 27.77 -33.66
CA GLN A 6 0.26 26.71 -32.77
C GLN A 6 1.56 27.17 -32.11
N MET A 7 1.58 27.28 -30.78
CA MET A 7 2.81 27.55 -30.05
C MET A 7 3.59 26.24 -29.86
N ALA A 8 4.79 26.17 -30.43
CA ALA A 8 5.69 25.05 -30.27
C ALA A 8 6.06 24.86 -28.79
N ARG A 9 5.63 23.76 -28.20
CA ARG A 9 5.95 23.40 -26.82
C ARG A 9 7.37 22.84 -26.79
N LYS A 10 8.35 23.65 -26.41
CA LYS A 10 9.75 23.20 -26.25
C LYS A 10 9.80 22.14 -25.14
N SER A 11 10.34 20.97 -25.49
CA SER A 11 10.54 19.87 -24.56
C SER A 11 11.82 20.07 -23.75
N THR A 12 11.76 20.82 -22.66
CA THR A 12 12.82 20.77 -21.65
C THR A 12 12.20 20.58 -20.27
N GLY A 13 12.52 19.46 -19.66
CA GLY A 13 12.04 19.10 -18.33
C GLY A 13 12.56 20.07 -17.27
N GLY A 14 11.66 20.46 -16.37
CA GLY A 14 11.88 20.47 -14.92
C GLY A 14 13.00 21.29 -14.30
N LYS A 15 13.69 22.20 -15.00
CA LYS A 15 14.64 23.14 -14.38
C LYS A 15 14.21 24.59 -14.62
N PRO A 16 13.97 25.39 -13.55
CA PRO A 16 13.71 26.82 -13.71
C PRO A 16 14.96 27.55 -14.24
N PRO A 17 14.79 28.64 -15.00
CA PRO A 17 15.90 29.35 -15.63
C PRO A 17 16.85 29.95 -14.59
N ARG A 18 18.17 29.77 -14.79
CA ARG A 18 19.20 30.48 -14.02
C ARG A 18 19.31 31.91 -14.56
N ILE A 19 19.07 32.89 -13.70
CA ILE A 19 19.26 34.31 -13.98
C ILE A 19 20.77 34.58 -14.10
N PRO A 20 21.30 35.12 -15.21
CA PRO A 20 22.71 35.48 -15.29
C PRO A 20 22.97 36.75 -14.47
N LEU A 21 23.96 36.68 -13.57
CA LEU A 21 24.46 37.83 -12.82
C LEU A 21 25.10 38.80 -13.82
N ARG A 22 24.48 39.98 -13.99
CA ARG A 22 25.00 41.06 -14.80
C ARG A 22 26.10 41.76 -14.00
N GLU A 23 27.32 41.81 -14.53
CA GLU A 23 28.44 42.51 -13.89
C GLU A 23 28.16 44.03 -13.84
N PRO A 24 28.22 44.66 -12.65
CA PRO A 24 27.99 46.10 -12.56
C PRO A 24 29.28 46.87 -12.86
N THR A 25 29.24 47.75 -13.86
CA THR A 25 30.19 48.84 -14.00
C THR A 25 30.00 49.84 -12.85
N THR A 26 31.03 49.94 -12.01
CA THR A 26 31.34 50.99 -11.00
C THR A 26 30.18 51.83 -10.45
N VAL A 27 29.56 51.37 -9.35
CA VAL A 27 28.87 52.29 -8.41
C VAL A 27 28.99 51.79 -6.95
N ASN A 28 29.71 52.57 -6.13
CA ASN A 28 29.65 52.72 -4.67
C ASN A 28 29.56 51.44 -3.79
N ILE A 29 30.70 51.09 -3.18
CA ILE A 29 30.97 49.89 -2.37
C ILE A 29 30.01 49.74 -1.17
N ASN A 30 29.56 50.85 -0.56
CA ASN A 30 28.73 50.79 0.65
C ASN A 30 27.27 50.36 0.37
N ARG A 31 26.80 50.49 -0.87
CA ARG A 31 25.45 50.04 -1.29
C ARG A 31 25.45 48.56 -1.69
N ILE A 32 26.57 48.08 -2.22
CA ILE A 32 26.77 46.68 -2.63
C ILE A 32 26.74 45.76 -1.40
N VAL A 33 27.39 46.14 -0.30
CA VAL A 33 27.42 45.34 0.94
C VAL A 33 26.03 45.19 1.56
N MET A 34 25.21 46.25 1.60
CA MET A 34 23.83 46.21 2.10
C MET A 34 22.92 45.28 1.26
N ILE A 35 23.01 45.36 -0.07
CA ILE A 35 22.21 44.52 -0.98
C ILE A 35 22.65 43.04 -0.91
N HIS A 36 23.95 42.77 -0.77
CA HIS A 36 24.48 41.41 -0.68
C HIS A 36 24.09 40.70 0.62
N ILE A 37 24.02 41.42 1.74
CA ILE A 37 23.61 40.86 3.04
C ILE A 37 22.11 40.57 3.07
N GLN A 38 21.28 41.45 2.51
CA GLN A 38 19.81 41.26 2.45
C GLN A 38 19.37 40.14 1.49
N THR A 39 20.13 39.90 0.41
CA THR A 39 19.80 38.86 -0.58
C THR A 39 20.20 37.45 -0.14
N ARG A 40 21.25 37.28 0.69
CA ARG A 40 21.66 35.95 1.19
C ARG A 40 20.69 35.33 2.19
N VAL A 41 19.96 36.15 2.97
CA VAL A 41 18.97 35.67 3.95
C VAL A 41 17.65 35.23 3.27
N ALA A 42 17.35 35.73 2.08
CA ALA A 42 16.10 35.43 1.38
C ALA A 42 16.14 34.14 0.52
N ILE A 43 17.33 33.59 0.23
CA ILE A 43 17.51 32.46 -0.72
C ILE A 43 17.46 31.09 -0.03
N SER A 44 17.48 31.01 1.31
CA SER A 44 17.46 29.74 2.05
C SER A 44 16.07 29.22 2.41
N ARG A 45 14.99 29.81 1.88
CA ARG A 45 13.64 29.24 2.04
C ARG A 45 13.39 28.23 0.92
N PRO A 46 13.27 26.91 1.22
CA PRO A 46 12.79 25.97 0.22
C PRO A 46 11.45 26.49 -0.31
N PRO A 47 11.18 26.45 -1.63
CA PRO A 47 9.87 26.81 -2.13
C PRO A 47 8.87 25.96 -1.38
N ALA A 48 7.84 26.59 -0.79
CA ALA A 48 6.78 25.88 -0.10
C ALA A 48 6.22 24.85 -1.08
N VAL A 49 6.61 23.57 -0.90
CA VAL A 49 6.12 22.49 -1.74
C VAL A 49 4.64 22.42 -1.45
N VAL A 50 3.82 23.02 -2.31
CA VAL A 50 2.38 22.83 -2.30
C VAL A 50 2.20 21.33 -2.44
N LYS A 51 1.93 20.65 -1.32
CA LYS A 51 1.70 19.21 -1.29
C LYS A 51 0.47 18.96 -2.14
N VAL A 52 0.68 18.66 -3.42
CA VAL A 52 -0.40 18.24 -4.33
C VAL A 52 -1.05 17.05 -3.65
N LYS A 53 -2.33 17.21 -3.28
CA LYS A 53 -3.08 16.15 -2.60
C LYS A 53 -3.10 14.95 -3.53
N LYS A 54 -2.53 13.82 -3.07
CA LYS A 54 -2.59 12.57 -3.84
C LYS A 54 -4.06 12.20 -4.06
N PRO A 55 -4.46 11.81 -5.28
CA PRO A 55 -5.84 11.41 -5.53
C PRO A 55 -6.20 10.21 -4.66
N ARG A 56 -7.37 10.28 -4.01
CA ARG A 56 -7.92 9.17 -3.22
C ARG A 56 -8.50 8.14 -4.19
N TYR A 57 -8.25 6.86 -3.91
CA TYR A 57 -8.88 5.77 -4.65
C TYR A 57 -10.39 5.70 -4.36
N ILE A 58 -11.17 5.35 -5.37
CA ILE A 58 -12.59 5.05 -5.23
C ILE A 58 -12.73 3.83 -4.29
N PRO A 59 -13.74 3.81 -3.40
CA PRO A 59 -14.07 2.62 -2.61
C PRO A 59 -14.18 1.38 -3.49
N GLY A 60 -13.69 0.23 -3.01
CA GLY A 60 -13.62 -1.01 -3.79
C GLY A 60 -12.39 -1.12 -4.71
N THR A 61 -11.86 -0.04 -5.29
CA THR A 61 -10.69 -0.12 -6.20
C THR A 61 -9.45 -0.71 -5.51
N LYS A 62 -9.21 -0.34 -4.24
CA LYS A 62 -8.11 -0.93 -3.47
C LYS A 62 -8.34 -2.39 -3.11
N ALA A 63 -9.58 -2.75 -2.78
CA ALA A 63 -9.94 -4.13 -2.42
C ALA A 63 -9.76 -5.06 -3.62
N LEU A 64 -10.24 -4.68 -4.81
CA LEU A 64 -10.04 -5.44 -6.05
C LEU A 64 -8.54 -5.62 -6.38
N ARG A 65 -7.74 -4.56 -6.22
CA ARG A 65 -6.28 -4.67 -6.39
C ARG A 65 -5.63 -5.62 -5.39
N GLN A 66 -6.10 -5.65 -4.13
CA GLN A 66 -5.60 -6.56 -3.11
C GLN A 66 -5.98 -8.01 -3.45
N ILE A 67 -7.23 -8.26 -3.84
CA ILE A 67 -7.69 -9.59 -4.29
C ILE A 67 -6.81 -10.10 -5.43
N CYS A 68 -6.65 -9.31 -6.50
CA CYS A 68 -5.77 -9.69 -7.61
C CYS A 68 -4.30 -9.83 -7.21
N LYS A 69 -3.84 -9.09 -6.19
CA LYS A 69 -2.46 -9.19 -5.70
C LYS A 69 -2.25 -10.50 -4.93
N TYR A 70 -3.19 -10.93 -4.11
CA TYR A 70 -3.06 -12.11 -3.25
C TYR A 70 -3.44 -13.41 -3.95
N GLN A 71 -4.25 -13.36 -5.01
CA GLN A 71 -4.56 -14.54 -5.83
C GLN A 71 -3.46 -14.91 -6.83
N LYS A 72 -2.50 -14.01 -7.10
CA LYS A 72 -1.42 -14.26 -8.06
C LYS A 72 -0.30 -15.15 -7.49
N PRO A 73 0.34 -14.77 -6.36
CA PRO A 73 1.33 -15.62 -5.69
C PRO A 73 0.69 -16.47 -4.60
N THR A 74 1.26 -17.64 -4.34
CA THR A 74 0.86 -18.57 -3.27
C THR A 74 1.62 -18.35 -1.96
N GLY A 75 1.87 -17.10 -1.59
CA GLY A 75 2.62 -16.76 -0.38
C GLY A 75 1.77 -16.79 0.88
N LEU A 76 2.34 -17.25 1.99
CA LEU A 76 1.72 -17.19 3.32
C LEU A 76 1.42 -15.74 3.73
N LEU A 77 0.20 -15.51 4.21
CA LEU A 77 -0.34 -14.20 4.59
C LEU A 77 -0.20 -13.93 6.09
N ILE A 78 -0.23 -14.98 6.91
CA ILE A 78 -0.08 -14.86 8.36
C ILE A 78 1.41 -14.76 8.69
N ARG A 79 1.75 -13.86 9.62
CA ARG A 79 3.14 -13.73 10.10
C ARG A 79 3.53 -15.00 10.86
N LYS A 80 4.70 -15.55 10.53
CA LYS A 80 5.21 -16.82 11.09
C LYS A 80 5.30 -16.83 12.63
N LEU A 81 5.86 -15.77 13.24
CA LEU A 81 6.09 -15.73 14.69
C LEU A 81 4.78 -15.72 15.51
N PRO A 82 3.76 -14.88 15.20
CA PRO A 82 2.45 -14.97 15.85
C PRO A 82 1.77 -16.33 15.68
N PHE A 83 1.81 -16.91 14.48
CA PHE A 83 1.24 -18.23 14.21
C PHE A 83 1.92 -19.31 15.07
N GLU A 84 3.26 -19.30 15.12
CA GLU A 84 4.02 -20.23 15.94
C GLU A 84 3.68 -20.13 17.43
N ARG A 85 3.52 -18.90 17.96
CA ARG A 85 3.11 -18.69 19.35
C ARG A 85 1.74 -19.31 19.64
N LEU A 86 0.78 -19.10 18.74
CA LEU A 86 -0.57 -19.68 18.85
C LEU A 86 -0.53 -21.22 18.83
N VAL A 87 0.23 -21.82 17.92
CA VAL A 87 0.37 -23.28 17.84
C VAL A 87 0.96 -23.84 19.14
N ARG A 88 1.98 -23.19 19.70
CA ARG A 88 2.60 -23.61 20.97
C ARG A 88 1.65 -23.45 22.16
N GLU A 89 0.88 -22.37 22.20
CA GLU A 89 -0.15 -22.13 23.22
C GLU A 89 -1.20 -23.24 23.23
N ILE A 90 -1.72 -23.61 22.06
CA ILE A 90 -2.69 -24.70 21.91
C ILE A 90 -2.06 -26.04 22.29
N ALA A 91 -0.86 -26.32 21.81
CA ALA A 91 -0.16 -27.59 22.08
C ALA A 91 0.11 -27.81 23.57
N GLN A 92 0.34 -26.73 24.33
CA GLN A 92 0.62 -26.78 25.75
C GLN A 92 -0.57 -27.29 26.58
N VAL A 93 -1.80 -27.14 26.07
CA VAL A 93 -3.01 -27.72 26.69
C VAL A 93 -3.01 -29.24 26.63
N PHE A 94 -2.38 -29.83 25.60
CA PHE A 94 -2.36 -31.28 25.40
C PHE A 94 -1.14 -31.94 26.03
N LYS A 95 0.04 -31.33 25.89
CA LYS A 95 1.30 -31.87 26.43
C LYS A 95 2.29 -30.74 26.71
N SER A 96 2.76 -30.69 27.96
CA SER A 96 3.86 -29.80 28.35
C SER A 96 5.16 -30.18 27.62
N ASP A 97 5.96 -29.18 27.28
CA ASP A 97 7.30 -29.32 26.67
C ASP A 97 7.35 -30.02 25.29
N MET A 98 6.29 -29.86 24.49
CA MET A 98 6.29 -30.35 23.10
C MET A 98 7.27 -29.55 22.21
N ARG A 99 8.17 -30.26 21.54
CA ARG A 99 9.10 -29.68 20.55
C ARG A 99 8.52 -29.84 19.15
N PHE A 100 8.61 -28.78 18.36
CA PHE A 100 8.14 -28.75 16.98
C PHE A 100 9.30 -28.65 16.02
N GLN A 101 9.24 -29.42 14.94
CA GLN A 101 10.13 -29.26 13.79
C GLN A 101 9.73 -27.99 13.02
N SER A 102 10.69 -27.34 12.36
CA SER A 102 10.43 -26.18 11.51
C SER A 102 9.45 -26.48 10.37
N HIS A 103 9.60 -27.65 9.72
CA HIS A 103 8.71 -28.10 8.64
C HIS A 103 7.29 -28.41 9.13
N ALA A 104 7.14 -28.93 10.35
CA ALA A 104 5.82 -29.17 10.93
C ALA A 104 5.05 -27.87 11.15
N MET A 105 5.74 -26.82 11.63
CA MET A 105 5.14 -25.49 11.78
C MET A 105 4.72 -24.88 10.44
N LEU A 106 5.52 -25.07 9.38
CA LEU A 106 5.16 -24.63 8.03
C LEU A 106 3.94 -25.39 7.50
N ALA A 107 3.90 -26.71 7.62
CA ALA A 107 2.78 -27.53 7.17
C ALA A 107 1.47 -27.15 7.88
N LEU A 108 1.52 -26.91 9.20
CA LEU A 108 0.36 -26.43 9.96
C LEU A 108 -0.12 -25.06 9.45
N GLN A 109 0.81 -24.17 9.12
CA GLN A 109 0.46 -22.84 8.62
C GLN A 109 -0.16 -22.92 7.21
N GLU A 110 0.43 -23.70 6.31
CA GLU A 110 -0.09 -23.92 4.97
C GLU A 110 -1.51 -24.50 5.00
N ALA A 111 -1.73 -25.54 5.80
CA ALA A 111 -3.04 -26.15 5.97
C ALA A 111 -4.08 -25.17 6.55
N ALA A 112 -3.70 -24.43 7.60
CA ALA A 112 -4.60 -23.46 8.24
C ALA A 112 -4.98 -22.31 7.29
N GLU A 113 -4.03 -21.75 6.55
CA GLU A 113 -4.32 -20.68 5.60
C GLU A 113 -5.14 -21.17 4.41
N ALA A 114 -4.85 -22.36 3.87
CA ALA A 114 -5.66 -22.97 2.81
C ALA A 114 -7.11 -23.20 3.25
N TYR A 115 -7.31 -23.72 4.46
CA TYR A 115 -8.63 -23.91 5.05
C TYR A 115 -9.40 -22.58 5.20
N LEU A 116 -8.74 -21.53 5.70
CA LEU A 116 -9.37 -20.22 5.85
C LEU A 116 -9.73 -19.58 4.50
N VAL A 117 -8.87 -19.72 3.48
CA VAL A 117 -9.17 -19.23 2.12
C VAL A 117 -10.41 -19.94 1.56
N GLY A 118 -10.48 -21.28 1.66
CA GLY A 118 -11.65 -22.04 1.22
C GLY A 118 -12.94 -21.60 1.91
N ILE A 119 -12.92 -21.43 3.24
CA ILE A 119 -14.09 -20.89 3.97
C ILE A 119 -14.48 -19.50 3.45
N PHE A 120 -13.52 -18.62 3.17
CA PHE A 120 -13.84 -17.28 2.67
C PHE A 120 -14.42 -17.28 1.26
N GLU A 121 -14.06 -18.26 0.43
CA GLU A 121 -14.67 -18.47 -0.89
C GLU A 121 -16.16 -18.85 -0.73
N ASP A 122 -16.45 -19.84 0.11
CA ASP A 122 -17.83 -20.28 0.41
C ASP A 122 -18.66 -19.18 1.09
N THR A 123 -18.06 -18.46 2.04
CA THR A 123 -18.68 -17.33 2.73
C THR A 123 -19.03 -16.21 1.73
N ASN A 124 -18.16 -15.97 0.75
CA ASN A 124 -18.43 -14.99 -0.29
C ASN A 124 -19.59 -15.43 -1.21
N LEU A 125 -19.68 -16.73 -1.54
CA LEU A 125 -20.84 -17.27 -2.26
C LEU A 125 -22.15 -17.08 -1.48
N CYS A 126 -22.13 -17.29 -0.16
CA CYS A 126 -23.28 -17.05 0.71
C CYS A 126 -23.70 -15.57 0.71
N ALA A 127 -22.74 -14.65 0.81
CA ALA A 127 -23.02 -13.22 0.76
C ALA A 127 -23.62 -12.80 -0.59
N VAL A 128 -23.08 -13.31 -1.70
CA VAL A 128 -23.60 -13.05 -3.05
C VAL A 128 -25.00 -13.64 -3.24
N HIS A 129 -25.26 -14.84 -2.70
CA HIS A 129 -26.59 -15.46 -2.70
C HIS A 129 -27.62 -14.55 -2.00
N ALA A 130 -27.23 -13.91 -0.91
CA ALA A 130 -28.05 -12.92 -0.18
C ALA A 130 -28.06 -11.51 -0.82
N LYS A 131 -27.54 -11.33 -2.04
CA LYS A 131 -27.43 -10.05 -2.77
C LYS A 131 -26.58 -8.99 -2.04
N ARG A 132 -25.64 -9.41 -1.20
CA ARG A 132 -24.67 -8.55 -0.50
C ARG A 132 -23.27 -8.71 -1.10
N VAL A 133 -22.43 -7.69 -0.87
CA VAL A 133 -20.99 -7.71 -1.23
C VAL A 133 -20.10 -7.80 0.01
N THR A 134 -20.66 -7.52 1.18
CA THR A 134 -19.95 -7.58 2.47
C THR A 134 -20.29 -8.90 3.15
N ILE A 135 -19.25 -9.68 3.45
CA ILE A 135 -19.37 -10.90 4.26
C ILE A 135 -19.68 -10.57 5.71
N THR A 136 -20.49 -11.41 6.35
CA THR A 136 -20.94 -11.28 7.73
C THR A 136 -20.67 -12.58 8.51
N ALA A 137 -20.83 -12.54 9.83
CA ALA A 137 -20.64 -13.73 10.66
C ALA A 137 -21.66 -14.85 10.34
N GLU A 138 -22.88 -14.46 9.92
CA GLU A 138 -23.93 -15.39 9.49
C GLU A 138 -23.53 -16.17 8.25
N ASP A 139 -22.87 -15.51 7.29
CA ASP A 139 -22.36 -16.16 6.07
C ASP A 139 -21.30 -17.22 6.41
N VAL A 140 -20.43 -16.94 7.40
CA VAL A 140 -19.39 -17.89 7.84
C VAL A 140 -20.01 -19.09 8.56
N GLN A 141 -21.02 -18.85 9.40
CA GLN A 141 -21.74 -19.92 10.08
C GLN A 141 -22.47 -20.81 9.08
N LEU A 142 -23.12 -20.21 8.08
CA LEU A 142 -23.79 -20.94 7.02
C LEU A 142 -22.78 -21.78 6.20
N ALA A 143 -21.67 -21.17 5.78
CA ALA A 143 -20.61 -21.85 5.03
C ALA A 143 -20.00 -23.04 5.80
N ARG A 144 -19.92 -22.97 7.14
CA ARG A 144 -19.46 -24.08 7.98
C ARG A 144 -20.52 -25.17 8.19
N THR A 145 -21.80 -24.81 8.10
CA THR A 145 -22.90 -25.74 8.36
C THR A 145 -23.20 -26.59 7.14
N ILE A 146 -23.06 -26.03 5.95
CA ILE A 146 -23.24 -26.75 4.69
C ILE A 146 -21.96 -27.55 4.43
N PRO A 147 -22.03 -28.89 4.31
CA PRO A 147 -20.85 -29.68 3.98
C PRO A 147 -20.38 -29.32 2.55
N GLY A 148 -19.25 -28.63 2.46
CA GLY A 148 -18.53 -28.41 1.20
C GLY A 148 -17.54 -29.55 0.90
N GLU A 149 -17.07 -29.62 -0.35
CA GLU A 149 -16.14 -30.66 -0.83
C GLU A 149 -14.83 -30.75 -0.03
N TYR A 150 -14.42 -29.66 0.63
CA TYR A 150 -13.23 -29.60 1.49
C TYR A 150 -13.38 -30.28 2.86
N SER A 151 -14.59 -30.67 3.26
CA SER A 151 -14.83 -31.43 4.49
C SER A 151 -14.75 -32.95 4.30
N ALA A 152 -14.66 -33.44 3.05
CA ALA A 152 -14.85 -34.85 2.71
C ALA A 152 -13.55 -35.61 2.34
N ASN A 153 -12.37 -34.99 2.48
CA ASN A 153 -11.07 -35.63 2.23
C ASN A 153 -10.24 -35.73 3.51
#